data_AF-A0A0D8XLN7-F1
#
_entry.id   AF-A0A0D8XLN7-F1
#
_cell.length_a   1.000
_cell.length_b   1.000
_cell.length_c   1.000
_cell.angle_alpha   90.00
_cell.angle_beta   90.00
_cell.angle_gamma   90.00
#
_symmetry.space_group_name_H-M   'P 1'
#
loop_
_entity.id
_entity.type
_entity.pdbx_description
1 polymer ?
#
loop_
_entity_poly.entity_id
_entity_poly.type
_entity_poly.pdbx_seq_one_letter_code
_entity_poly.pdbx_strand_id
1 'polypeptide(L)'
;QNREEVSIREEEHKHVTKQIVPQTKFCNSLVFHLAYDTLCQQVESLREEMYDNGNESHKEKLLELWRLLRPDDQIFSCYGKHWRLIGFQSDDPSRDFRGMGILSLEQLIYMAKTDTKNMRSILVLSNHPKIGFPLVITAINMTSLCHHLLKEGLLKNHFRNLLKNHLRIEDFHDAYSIIFKVVFLFYSLTIGRKQIHHPY
;
A
#
# COMPACT_ATOMS: atom_id res chain seq x y z
N GLN A 1 45.33 -12.02 -42.84
CA GLN A 1 45.76 -12.56 -41.53
C GLN A 1 45.25 -11.72 -40.36
N ASN A 2 45.69 -10.47 -40.11
CA ASN A 2 45.24 -9.72 -38.92
C ASN A 2 43.73 -9.37 -38.82
N ARG A 3 42.98 -9.30 -39.93
CA ARG A 3 41.53 -8.96 -39.89
C ARG A 3 40.62 -10.15 -39.57
N GLU A 4 41.02 -11.36 -39.93
CA GLU A 4 40.24 -12.58 -39.66
C GLU A 4 40.37 -13.00 -38.19
N GLU A 5 41.57 -12.88 -37.59
CA GLU A 5 41.77 -13.15 -36.16
C GLU A 5 41.00 -12.19 -35.24
N VAL A 6 40.86 -10.92 -35.62
CA VAL A 6 40.06 -9.94 -34.87
C VAL A 6 38.57 -10.26 -34.97
N SER A 7 38.09 -10.66 -36.15
CA SER A 7 36.69 -11.08 -36.35
C SER A 7 36.33 -12.33 -35.54
N ILE A 8 37.22 -13.32 -35.49
CA ILE A 8 37.03 -14.56 -34.72
C ILE A 8 37.00 -14.26 -33.21
N ARG A 9 37.90 -13.40 -32.72
CA ARG A 9 37.92 -12.98 -31.31
C ARG A 9 36.68 -12.18 -30.91
N GLU A 10 36.16 -11.32 -31.79
CA GLU A 10 34.92 -10.58 -31.56
C GLU A 10 33.68 -11.49 -31.56
N GLU A 11 33.65 -12.52 -32.39
CA GLU A 11 32.59 -13.54 -32.40
C GLU A 11 32.65 -14.45 -31.18
N GLU A 12 33.84 -14.89 -30.75
CA GLU A 12 34.05 -15.63 -29.52
C GLU A 12 33.65 -14.81 -28.29
N HIS A 13 34.02 -13.52 -28.21
CA HIS A 13 33.59 -12.63 -27.12
C HIS A 13 32.07 -12.45 -27.08
N LYS A 14 31.40 -12.33 -28.24
CA LYS A 14 29.92 -12.29 -28.35
C LYS A 14 29.29 -13.62 -27.93
N HIS A 15 29.93 -14.75 -28.18
CA HIS A 15 29.46 -16.07 -27.78
C HIS A 15 29.58 -16.28 -26.27
N VAL A 16 30.72 -15.90 -25.69
CA VAL A 16 30.97 -15.94 -24.23
C VAL A 16 30.04 -14.99 -23.47
N THR A 17 29.85 -13.75 -23.94
CA THR A 17 28.87 -12.83 -23.33
C THR A 17 27.44 -13.34 -23.44
N LYS A 18 27.04 -14.00 -24.54
CA LYS A 18 25.73 -14.67 -24.64
C LYS A 18 25.57 -15.87 -23.70
N GLN A 19 26.65 -16.54 -23.29
CA GLN A 19 26.62 -17.64 -22.32
C GLN A 19 26.70 -17.18 -20.84
N ILE A 20 27.17 -15.97 -20.56
CA ILE A 20 27.23 -15.39 -19.19
C ILE A 20 25.92 -14.65 -18.83
N VAL A 21 25.21 -14.09 -19.81
CA VAL A 21 23.88 -13.44 -19.64
C VAL A 21 22.76 -14.35 -19.07
N PRO A 22 22.69 -15.66 -19.36
CA PRO A 22 21.73 -16.59 -18.76
C PRO A 22 21.92 -16.74 -17.25
N GLN A 23 23.17 -16.79 -16.78
CA GLN A 23 23.51 -16.93 -15.37
C GLN A 23 23.09 -15.69 -14.59
N THR A 24 23.31 -14.48 -15.13
CA THR A 24 22.87 -13.23 -14.50
C THR A 24 21.35 -13.07 -14.48
N LYS A 25 20.63 -13.46 -15.54
CA LYS A 25 19.15 -13.46 -15.54
C LYS A 25 18.55 -14.43 -14.53
N PHE A 26 19.13 -15.63 -14.41
CA PHE A 26 18.71 -16.62 -13.42
C PHE A 26 18.97 -16.12 -11.99
N CYS A 27 20.17 -15.62 -11.71
CA CYS A 27 20.52 -15.02 -10.42
C CYS A 27 19.57 -13.85 -10.07
N ASN A 28 19.29 -12.95 -11.01
CA ASN A 28 18.34 -11.85 -10.80
C ASN A 28 16.93 -12.35 -10.50
N SER A 29 16.50 -13.43 -11.13
CA SER A 29 15.20 -14.05 -10.84
C SER A 29 15.15 -14.67 -9.45
N LEU A 30 16.24 -15.32 -9.02
CA LEU A 30 16.35 -15.89 -7.68
C LEU A 30 16.38 -14.81 -6.60
N VAL A 31 17.17 -13.75 -6.81
CA VAL A 31 17.23 -12.58 -5.92
C VAL A 31 15.85 -11.93 -5.80
N PHE A 32 15.13 -11.75 -6.91
CA PHE A 32 13.76 -11.25 -6.85
C PHE A 32 12.84 -12.17 -6.06
N HIS A 33 12.90 -13.48 -6.30
CA HIS A 33 12.03 -14.42 -5.60
C HIS A 33 12.26 -14.36 -4.09
N LEU A 34 13.52 -14.35 -3.65
CA LEU A 34 13.87 -14.22 -2.23
C LEU A 34 13.39 -12.89 -1.65
N ALA A 35 13.62 -11.76 -2.35
CA ALA A 35 13.17 -10.45 -1.91
C ALA A 35 11.64 -10.36 -1.81
N TYR A 36 10.92 -10.95 -2.76
CA TYR A 36 9.46 -11.00 -2.76
C TYR A 36 8.91 -11.84 -1.62
N ASP A 37 9.54 -12.98 -1.33
CA ASP A 37 9.14 -13.85 -0.22
C ASP A 37 9.42 -13.17 1.13
N THR A 38 10.55 -12.46 1.26
CA THR A 38 10.84 -11.62 2.43
C THR A 38 9.79 -10.52 2.61
N LEU A 39 9.41 -9.82 1.53
CA LEU A 39 8.34 -8.82 1.58
C LEU A 39 7.02 -9.45 2.03
N CYS A 40 6.65 -10.62 1.48
CA CYS A 40 5.45 -11.36 1.90
C CYS A 40 5.49 -11.67 3.40
N GLN A 41 6.62 -12.13 3.93
CA GLN A 41 6.78 -12.44 5.35
C GLN A 41 6.63 -11.18 6.24
N GLN A 42 7.23 -10.07 5.84
CA GLN A 42 7.09 -8.79 6.56
C GLN A 42 5.63 -8.31 6.58
N VAL A 43 4.95 -8.39 5.43
CA VAL A 43 3.53 -8.04 5.32
C VAL A 43 2.66 -8.94 6.20
N GLU A 44 2.91 -10.25 6.22
CA GLU A 44 2.19 -11.18 7.10
C GLU A 44 2.42 -10.89 8.58
N SER A 45 3.67 -10.61 8.97
CA SER A 45 4.00 -10.27 10.36
C SER A 45 3.19 -9.08 10.86
N LEU A 46 3.07 -8.02 10.05
CA LEU A 46 2.30 -6.82 10.40
C LEU A 46 0.78 -7.07 10.35
N ARG A 47 0.31 -7.96 9.46
CA ARG A 47 -1.10 -8.34 9.35
C ARG A 47 -1.55 -9.13 10.58
N GLU A 48 -0.70 -10.01 11.08
CA GLU A 48 -0.97 -10.88 12.22
C GLU A 48 -0.81 -10.17 13.57
N GLU A 49 -0.03 -9.10 13.62
CA GLU A 49 0.06 -8.24 14.80
C GLU A 49 -1.27 -7.52 15.05
N MET A 50 -2.01 -7.99 16.06
CA MET A 50 -3.28 -7.39 16.45
C MET A 50 -3.05 -6.03 17.13
N TYR A 51 -3.88 -5.06 16.76
CA TYR A 51 -3.93 -3.80 17.49
C TYR A 51 -4.31 -4.05 18.96
N ASP A 52 -3.56 -3.41 19.86
CA ASP A 52 -3.68 -3.60 21.30
C ASP A 52 -3.70 -2.24 22.00
N ASN A 53 -4.77 -1.96 22.75
CA ASN A 53 -4.89 -0.73 23.54
C ASN A 53 -3.97 -0.72 24.77
N GLY A 54 -3.39 -1.85 25.17
CA GLY A 54 -2.33 -1.91 26.17
C GLY A 54 -0.95 -1.52 25.64
N ASN A 55 -0.78 -1.45 24.32
CA ASN A 55 0.49 -1.14 23.67
C ASN A 55 0.57 0.34 23.31
N GLU A 56 1.51 1.07 23.90
CA GLU A 56 1.64 2.52 23.70
C GLU A 56 2.04 2.89 22.26
N SER A 57 2.84 2.05 21.59
CA SER A 57 3.20 2.24 20.18
C SER A 57 1.96 2.17 19.28
N HIS A 58 1.04 1.24 19.56
CA HIS A 58 -0.20 1.09 18.81
C HIS A 58 -1.11 2.30 18.99
N LYS A 59 -1.29 2.73 20.24
CA LYS A 59 -2.06 3.93 20.56
C LYS A 59 -1.50 5.18 19.89
N GLU A 60 -0.19 5.37 19.93
CA GLU A 60 0.47 6.53 19.29
C GLU A 60 0.26 6.54 17.78
N LYS A 61 0.35 5.38 17.11
CA LYS A 61 0.00 5.24 15.68
C LYS A 61 -1.45 5.64 15.41
N LEU A 62 -2.39 5.17 16.23
CA LEU A 62 -3.80 5.51 16.07
C LEU A 62 -4.07 7.02 16.26
N LEU A 63 -3.45 7.64 17.27
CA LEU A 63 -3.52 9.09 17.49
C LEU A 63 -2.78 9.90 16.41
N GLU A 64 -1.69 9.37 15.86
CA GLU A 64 -1.03 9.93 14.68
C GLU A 64 -1.95 9.94 13.46
N LEU A 65 -2.64 8.84 13.16
CA LEU A 65 -3.61 8.78 12.08
C LEU A 65 -4.66 9.89 12.22
N TRP A 66 -5.19 10.08 13.44
CA TRP A 66 -6.12 11.17 13.71
C TRP A 66 -5.52 12.54 13.39
N ARG A 67 -4.34 12.87 13.94
CA ARG A 67 -3.68 14.16 13.73
C ARG A 67 -3.40 14.44 12.24
N LEU A 68 -3.07 13.41 11.47
CA LEU A 68 -2.85 13.54 10.03
C LEU A 68 -4.14 13.88 9.29
N LEU A 69 -5.25 13.23 9.65
CA LEU A 69 -6.54 13.39 8.99
C LEU A 69 -7.32 14.64 9.46
N ARG A 70 -7.23 15.00 10.74
CA ARG A 70 -7.94 16.11 11.38
C ARG A 70 -6.97 16.93 12.23
N PRO A 71 -6.11 17.75 11.62
CA PRO A 71 -5.07 18.50 12.34
C PRO A 71 -5.63 19.56 13.30
N ASP A 72 -6.83 20.06 13.03
CA ASP A 72 -7.47 21.13 13.79
C ASP A 72 -8.21 20.61 15.03
N ASP A 73 -8.46 19.31 15.12
CA ASP A 73 -9.15 18.67 16.23
C ASP A 73 -8.18 17.84 17.06
N GLN A 74 -7.94 18.23 18.31
CA GLN A 74 -7.09 17.45 19.21
C GLN A 74 -7.90 16.42 19.99
N ILE A 75 -7.42 15.17 19.99
CA ILE A 75 -7.95 14.10 20.83
C ILE A 75 -6.81 13.49 21.63
N PHE A 76 -7.14 12.98 22.82
CA PHE A 76 -6.20 12.29 23.71
C PHE A 76 -6.64 10.86 24.04
N SER A 77 -7.82 10.46 23.55
CA SER A 77 -8.42 9.16 23.84
C SER A 77 -8.47 8.28 22.60
N CYS A 78 -8.01 7.04 22.76
CA CYS A 78 -8.19 5.97 21.78
C CYS A 78 -9.62 5.40 21.77
N TYR A 79 -10.52 5.95 22.61
CA TYR A 79 -11.94 5.61 22.65
C TYR A 79 -12.82 6.85 22.53
N GLY A 80 -13.89 6.76 21.75
CA GLY A 80 -14.90 7.80 21.66
C GLY A 80 -15.57 7.89 20.29
N LYS A 81 -16.68 8.64 20.25
CA LYS A 81 -17.49 8.83 19.04
C LYS A 81 -16.73 9.51 17.90
N HIS A 82 -15.66 10.23 18.21
CA HIS A 82 -14.84 10.93 17.21
C HIS A 82 -14.26 9.98 16.17
N TRP A 83 -13.97 8.71 16.51
CA TRP A 83 -13.48 7.72 15.55
C TRP A 83 -14.45 7.44 14.41
N ARG A 84 -15.77 7.58 14.64
CA ARG A 84 -16.77 7.47 13.58
C ARG A 84 -16.66 8.59 12.55
N LEU A 85 -16.12 9.76 12.92
CA LEU A 85 -15.95 10.91 12.02
C LEU A 85 -14.90 10.66 10.92
N ILE A 86 -13.99 9.71 11.14
CA ILE A 86 -13.05 9.26 10.11
C ILE A 86 -13.41 7.89 9.55
N GLY A 87 -14.57 7.36 9.94
CA GLY A 87 -15.18 6.19 9.33
C GLY A 87 -14.90 4.85 10.01
N PHE A 88 -14.46 4.82 11.28
CA PHE A 88 -14.50 3.57 12.08
C PHE A 88 -15.95 3.15 12.38
N GLN A 89 -16.20 1.85 12.62
CA GLN A 89 -17.56 1.35 12.85
C GLN A 89 -18.07 1.64 14.26
N SER A 90 -17.17 1.74 15.23
CA SER A 90 -17.52 1.90 16.64
C SER A 90 -16.66 2.95 17.33
N ASP A 91 -16.96 3.20 18.60
CA ASP A 91 -16.20 4.13 19.43
C ASP A 91 -14.86 3.51 19.88
N ASP A 92 -14.65 2.22 19.63
CA ASP A 92 -13.44 1.44 19.89
C ASP A 92 -12.86 0.92 18.56
N PRO A 93 -11.82 1.58 18.01
CA PRO A 93 -11.16 1.19 16.77
C PRO A 93 -10.54 -0.21 16.76
N SER A 94 -10.25 -0.80 17.93
CA SER A 94 -9.52 -2.08 18.01
C SER A 94 -10.22 -3.22 17.28
N ARG A 95 -11.55 -3.18 17.21
CA ARG A 95 -12.37 -4.22 16.58
C ARG A 95 -12.27 -4.23 15.07
N ASP A 96 -11.98 -3.08 14.47
CA ASP A 96 -11.93 -2.89 13.03
C ASP A 96 -10.63 -3.44 12.41
N PHE A 97 -9.55 -3.50 13.20
CA PHE A 97 -8.23 -3.98 12.75
C PHE A 97 -8.06 -5.50 12.77
N ARG A 98 -9.03 -6.28 13.27
CA ARG A 98 -8.85 -7.72 13.52
C ARG A 98 -8.38 -8.54 12.31
N GLY A 99 -8.81 -8.18 11.10
CA GLY A 99 -8.45 -8.92 9.90
C GLY A 99 -7.06 -8.58 9.36
N MET A 100 -6.67 -7.30 9.45
CA MET A 100 -5.49 -6.74 8.77
C MET A 100 -4.46 -6.12 9.72
N GLY A 101 -4.65 -6.28 11.03
CA GLY A 101 -3.70 -5.91 12.07
C GLY A 101 -3.14 -4.49 11.96
N ILE A 102 -1.92 -4.35 12.48
CA ILE A 102 -1.12 -3.13 12.41
C ILE A 102 -0.78 -2.74 10.96
N LEU A 103 -0.68 -3.71 10.03
CA LEU A 103 -0.45 -3.42 8.61
C LEU A 103 -1.43 -2.37 8.05
N SER A 104 -2.73 -2.53 8.33
CA SER A 104 -3.74 -1.60 7.83
C SER A 104 -3.64 -0.20 8.44
N LEU A 105 -3.28 -0.12 9.73
CA LEU A 105 -3.04 1.15 10.41
C LEU A 105 -1.80 1.86 9.85
N GLU A 106 -0.71 1.12 9.62
CA GLU A 106 0.51 1.68 9.03
C GLU A 106 0.31 2.14 7.59
N GLN A 107 -0.45 1.39 6.78
CA GLN A 107 -0.80 1.80 5.42
C GLN A 107 -1.63 3.10 5.40
N LEU A 108 -2.60 3.21 6.30
CA LEU A 108 -3.41 4.43 6.46
C LEU A 108 -2.53 5.63 6.84
N ILE A 109 -1.63 5.46 7.81
CA ILE A 109 -0.68 6.50 8.25
C ILE A 109 0.27 6.87 7.11
N TYR A 110 0.83 5.87 6.42
CA TYR A 110 1.75 6.06 5.31
C TYR A 110 1.09 6.89 4.20
N MET A 111 -0.13 6.53 3.79
CA MET A 111 -0.87 7.28 2.78
C MET A 111 -1.23 8.70 3.25
N ALA A 112 -1.60 8.86 4.53
CA ALA A 112 -1.91 10.17 5.11
C ALA A 112 -0.66 11.07 5.25
N LYS A 113 0.54 10.50 5.39
CA LYS A 113 1.83 11.23 5.38
C LYS A 113 2.28 11.59 3.97
N THR A 114 2.22 10.63 3.05
CA THR A 114 2.74 10.80 1.68
C THR A 114 1.83 11.61 0.78
N ASP A 115 0.52 11.61 1.04
CA ASP A 115 -0.47 12.34 0.24
C ASP A 115 -1.58 12.94 1.12
N THR A 116 -1.15 13.75 2.10
CA THR A 116 -2.02 14.36 3.11
C THR A 116 -3.19 15.13 2.48
N LYS A 117 -2.94 15.91 1.42
CA LYS A 117 -3.97 16.73 0.78
C LYS A 117 -5.07 15.87 0.17
N ASN A 118 -4.72 14.80 -0.55
CA ASN A 118 -5.73 13.92 -1.12
C ASN A 118 -6.45 13.14 -0.02
N MET A 119 -5.76 12.62 0.99
CA MET A 119 -6.42 11.91 2.10
C MET A 119 -7.45 12.76 2.84
N ARG A 120 -7.14 14.04 3.10
CA ARG A 120 -8.11 14.98 3.70
C ARG A 120 -9.26 15.29 2.75
N SER A 121 -8.99 15.45 1.45
CA SER A 121 -10.06 15.66 0.45
C SER A 121 -10.99 14.45 0.36
N ILE A 122 -10.43 13.24 0.43
CA ILE A 122 -11.16 11.97 0.48
C ILE A 122 -12.03 11.91 1.74
N LEU A 123 -11.49 12.30 2.91
CA LEU A 123 -12.25 12.36 4.17
C LEU A 123 -13.42 13.34 4.13
N VAL A 124 -13.26 14.49 3.46
CA VAL A 124 -14.38 15.43 3.27
C VAL A 124 -15.47 14.78 2.42
N LEU A 125 -15.10 14.14 1.29
CA LEU A 125 -16.07 13.43 0.46
C LEU A 125 -16.74 12.27 1.20
N SER A 126 -15.97 11.51 1.97
CA SER A 126 -16.46 10.33 2.69
C SER A 126 -17.50 10.70 3.76
N ASN A 127 -17.49 11.94 4.24
CA ASN A 127 -18.48 12.48 5.17
C ASN A 127 -19.69 13.15 4.48
N HIS A 128 -19.77 13.14 3.14
CA HIS A 128 -20.90 13.72 2.42
C HIS A 128 -22.21 12.98 2.77
N PRO A 129 -23.32 13.68 3.05
CA PRO A 129 -24.54 13.04 3.58
C PRO A 129 -25.20 12.03 2.63
N LYS A 130 -25.03 12.19 1.31
CA LYS A 130 -25.67 11.32 0.29
C LYS A 130 -24.75 10.29 -0.36
N ILE A 131 -23.45 10.61 -0.45
CA ILE A 131 -22.44 9.82 -1.18
C ILE A 131 -21.21 9.57 -0.30
N GLY A 132 -21.39 9.67 1.01
CA GLY A 132 -20.37 9.35 1.97
C GLY A 132 -20.15 7.85 2.05
N PHE A 133 -19.03 7.49 2.65
CA PHE A 133 -18.65 6.11 2.93
C PHE A 133 -17.71 6.10 4.14
N PRO A 134 -17.61 4.98 4.87
CA PRO A 134 -16.74 4.90 6.05
C PRO A 134 -15.25 4.79 5.61
N LEU A 135 -14.55 5.92 5.51
CA LEU A 135 -13.19 6.00 4.94
C LEU A 135 -12.24 4.95 5.50
N VAL A 136 -12.03 4.93 6.82
CA VAL A 136 -11.07 3.99 7.43
C VAL A 136 -11.45 2.53 7.19
N ILE A 137 -12.73 2.16 7.26
CA ILE A 137 -13.16 0.78 7.01
C ILE A 137 -12.99 0.40 5.55
N THR A 138 -13.31 1.30 4.63
CA THR A 138 -13.01 1.09 3.21
C THR A 138 -11.51 0.90 2.99
N ALA A 139 -10.67 1.69 3.65
CA ALA A 139 -9.22 1.60 3.57
C ALA A 139 -8.67 0.28 4.14
N ILE A 140 -9.20 -0.22 5.26
CA ILE A 140 -8.84 -1.54 5.83
C ILE A 140 -9.25 -2.67 4.88
N ASN A 141 -10.43 -2.59 4.27
CA ASN A 141 -10.85 -3.57 3.26
C ASN A 141 -9.96 -3.54 2.01
N MET A 142 -9.47 -2.36 1.61
CA MET A 142 -8.49 -2.24 0.54
C MET A 142 -7.13 -2.84 0.93
N THR A 143 -6.73 -2.78 2.21
CA THR A 143 -5.54 -3.50 2.71
C THR A 143 -5.71 -5.01 2.49
N SER A 144 -6.89 -5.56 2.81
CA SER A 144 -7.19 -6.97 2.57
C SER A 144 -7.13 -7.35 1.09
N LEU A 145 -7.64 -6.50 0.19
CA LEU A 145 -7.51 -6.71 -1.25
C LEU A 145 -6.04 -6.69 -1.67
N CYS A 146 -5.28 -5.69 -1.25
CA CYS A 146 -3.87 -5.52 -1.63
C CYS A 146 -3.01 -6.69 -1.11
N HIS A 147 -3.28 -7.16 0.11
CA HIS A 147 -2.67 -8.34 0.69
C HIS A 147 -2.96 -9.61 -0.13
N HIS A 148 -4.22 -9.82 -0.52
CA HIS A 148 -4.59 -10.94 -1.38
C HIS A 148 -3.84 -10.89 -2.72
N LEU A 149 -3.77 -9.72 -3.37
CA LEU A 149 -3.03 -9.54 -4.63
C LEU A 149 -1.52 -9.84 -4.47
N LEU A 150 -0.94 -9.52 -3.32
CA LEU A 150 0.45 -9.86 -3.00
C LEU A 150 0.62 -11.38 -2.83
N LYS A 151 -0.24 -12.02 -2.04
CA LYS A 151 -0.13 -13.46 -1.74
C LYS A 151 -0.35 -14.35 -2.96
N GLU A 152 -1.30 -14.00 -3.81
CA GLU A 152 -1.55 -14.69 -5.08
C GLU A 152 -0.48 -14.40 -6.14
N GLY A 153 0.48 -13.52 -5.85
CA GLY A 153 1.57 -13.18 -6.78
C GLY A 153 1.13 -12.28 -7.94
N LEU A 154 -0.08 -11.72 -7.89
CA LEU A 154 -0.62 -10.84 -8.93
C LEU A 154 0.13 -9.50 -9.00
N LEU A 155 0.83 -9.12 -7.93
CA LEU A 155 1.71 -7.95 -7.90
C LEU A 155 3.17 -8.26 -8.29
N LYS A 156 3.55 -9.53 -8.56
CA LYS A 156 4.95 -9.89 -8.84
C LYS A 156 5.57 -9.06 -9.97
N ASN A 157 4.82 -8.82 -11.06
CA ASN A 157 5.34 -8.01 -12.16
C ASN A 157 5.56 -6.55 -11.78
N HIS A 158 4.69 -5.99 -10.93
CA HIS A 158 4.86 -4.64 -10.40
C HIS A 158 6.17 -4.54 -9.59
N PHE A 159 6.37 -5.44 -8.62
CA PHE A 159 7.56 -5.44 -7.77
C PHE A 159 8.85 -5.80 -8.54
N ARG A 160 8.77 -6.68 -9.55
CA ARG A 160 9.93 -7.00 -10.40
C ARG A 160 10.47 -5.78 -11.13
N ASN A 161 9.59 -4.86 -11.54
CA ASN A 161 10.00 -3.62 -12.21
C ASN A 161 10.65 -2.61 -11.25
N LEU A 162 10.41 -2.74 -9.93
CA LEU A 162 11.01 -1.90 -8.88
C LEU A 162 12.41 -2.37 -8.48
N LEU A 163 12.78 -3.61 -8.78
CA LEU A 163 13.96 -4.31 -8.23
C LEU A 163 15.33 -3.78 -8.63
N LYS A 164 15.41 -2.58 -9.23
CA LYS A 164 16.68 -1.89 -9.40
C LYS A 164 17.34 -1.60 -8.04
N ASN A 165 16.52 -1.49 -6.99
CA ASN A 165 16.91 -1.37 -5.58
C ASN A 165 16.09 -2.39 -4.75
N HIS A 166 16.55 -2.82 -3.57
CA HIS A 166 15.88 -3.85 -2.75
C HIS A 166 14.38 -3.56 -2.52
N LEU A 167 13.56 -4.63 -2.47
CA LEU A 167 12.15 -4.52 -2.07
C LEU A 167 12.03 -4.28 -0.57
N ARG A 168 11.20 -3.31 -0.20
CA ARG A 168 10.92 -2.91 1.18
C ARG A 168 9.42 -2.85 1.42
N ILE A 169 9.03 -2.78 2.70
CA ILE A 169 7.61 -2.69 3.08
C ILE A 169 6.94 -1.42 2.52
N GLU A 170 7.69 -0.33 2.35
CA GLU A 170 7.19 0.90 1.75
C GLU A 170 6.74 0.71 0.30
N ASP A 171 7.38 -0.18 -0.46
CA ASP A 171 6.94 -0.49 -1.83
C ASP A 171 5.54 -1.13 -1.83
N PHE A 172 5.21 -1.90 -0.79
CA PHE A 172 3.86 -2.45 -0.61
C PHE A 172 2.86 -1.38 -0.16
N HIS A 173 3.28 -0.43 0.69
CA HIS A 173 2.44 0.73 1.04
C HIS A 173 2.19 1.65 -0.17
N ASP A 174 3.15 1.80 -1.08
CA ASP A 174 3.00 2.52 -2.34
C ASP A 174 2.00 1.81 -3.26
N ALA A 175 2.14 0.49 -3.44
CA ALA A 175 1.20 -0.31 -4.22
C ALA A 175 -0.24 -0.17 -3.68
N TYR A 176 -0.40 -0.26 -2.35
CA TYR A 176 -1.68 -0.01 -1.68
C TYR A 176 -2.23 1.39 -1.97
N SER A 177 -1.39 2.43 -1.84
CA SER A 177 -1.78 3.81 -2.07
C SER A 177 -2.24 4.04 -3.52
N ILE A 178 -1.59 3.39 -4.49
CA ILE A 178 -1.99 3.44 -5.90
C ILE A 178 -3.36 2.78 -6.08
N ILE A 179 -3.54 1.57 -5.58
CA ILE A 179 -4.81 0.82 -5.69
C ILE A 179 -5.95 1.62 -5.07
N PHE A 180 -5.75 2.13 -3.85
CA PHE A 180 -6.75 2.95 -3.14
C PHE A 180 -7.14 4.19 -3.94
N LYS A 181 -6.16 4.92 -4.49
CA LYS A 181 -6.40 6.12 -5.32
C LYS A 181 -7.13 5.79 -6.62
N VAL A 182 -6.83 4.66 -7.27
CA VAL A 182 -7.54 4.24 -8.49
C VAL A 182 -9.01 3.95 -8.19
N VAL A 183 -9.29 3.19 -7.12
CA VAL A 183 -10.66 2.90 -6.68
C VAL A 183 -11.40 4.18 -6.32
N PHE A 184 -10.75 5.08 -5.59
CA PHE A 184 -11.35 6.36 -5.20
C PHE A 184 -11.58 7.30 -6.41
N LEU A 185 -10.65 7.33 -7.36
CA LEU A 185 -10.83 8.10 -8.60
C LEU A 185 -12.05 7.59 -9.36
N PHE A 186 -12.18 6.27 -9.51
CA PHE A 186 -13.36 5.67 -10.14
C PHE A 186 -14.65 6.03 -9.39
N TYR A 187 -14.65 5.94 -8.05
CA TYR A 187 -15.78 6.34 -7.20
C TYR A 187 -16.19 7.80 -7.44
N SER A 188 -15.22 8.72 -7.41
CA SER A 188 -15.45 10.15 -7.59
C SER A 188 -16.00 10.49 -8.99
N LEU A 189 -15.54 9.81 -10.04
CA LEU A 189 -15.98 10.04 -11.42
C LEU A 189 -17.38 9.47 -11.69
N THR A 190 -17.74 8.35 -11.07
CA THR A 190 -18.99 7.64 -11.34
C THR A 190 -20.14 8.09 -10.46
N ILE A 191 -19.91 8.24 -9.16
CA ILE A 191 -20.94 8.56 -8.18
C ILE A 191 -20.96 10.06 -7.91
N GLY A 192 -19.79 10.69 -7.79
CA GLY A 192 -19.66 12.13 -7.54
C GLY A 192 -20.30 12.99 -8.63
N ARG A 193 -20.13 12.64 -9.91
CA ARG A 193 -20.70 13.42 -11.02
C ARG A 193 -22.20 13.24 -11.21
N LYS A 194 -22.76 12.06 -10.91
CA LYS A 194 -24.19 11.77 -11.14
C LYS A 194 -25.12 12.48 -10.14
N GLN A 195 -24.63 12.88 -8.97
CA GLN A 195 -25.44 13.47 -7.89
C GLN A 195 -25.27 14.99 -7.75
N ILE A 196 -24.22 15.60 -8.32
CA ILE A 196 -24.04 17.07 -8.34
C ILE A 196 -24.95 17.73 -9.40
N HIS A 197 -25.36 17.01 -10.44
CA HIS A 197 -26.19 17.52 -11.54
C HIS A 197 -27.70 17.24 -11.43
N HIS A 198 -28.17 16.66 -10.32
CA HIS A 198 -29.60 16.55 -10.05
C HIS A 198 -29.93 17.11 -8.66
N PRO A 199 -30.10 18.44 -8.54
CA PRO A 199 -30.86 19.01 -7.44
C PRO A 199 -32.33 18.67 -7.71
N TYR A 200 -32.93 17.87 -6.83
CA TYR A 200 -34.39 17.88 -6.67
C TYR A 200 -34.75 19.07 -5.80
#